data_AF-A0A3Q9Q0B1-F1
#
_entry.id   AF-A0A3Q9Q0B1-F1
#
_cell.length_a   1.000
_cell.length_b   1.000
_cell.length_c   1.000
_cell.angle_alpha   90.00
_cell.angle_beta   90.00
_cell.angle_gamma   90.00
#
_symmetry.space_group_name_H-M   'P 1'
#
loop_
_entity.id
_entity.type
_entity.pdbx_description
1 polymer ?
#
loop_
_entity_poly.entity_id
_entity_poly.type
_entity_poly.pdbx_seq_one_letter_code
_entity_poly.pdbx_strand_id
1 'polypeptide(L)'
;MRLTLSLAILLALPGVAAAEEQCKFSEPRSLDLQLTGVKSVLFEVASNDLHLDASPSGGGKLSGRACAARAELLKSLTVTQKRVGDKLVVSLNDDRRFSFGNSYSYLDLRGSVPNTLLVQFDVGSGDAQINGAAAVSADVGSGDMTIRHTKGRVTAKVGSGDVELEDLGALRVLAVGSGDLKAREVHGAAEVAKVQSGEVKLHGVAGNIKIGTIGSGDVDIRDVQGNVNVESVASGALNVRKVRGDLNVARKGSGDISVSDVTGSTRVPADK
;
A
#
# COMPACT_ATOMS: atom_id res chain seq x y z
N MET A 1 6.91 65.32 37.32
CA MET A 1 5.72 64.58 37.78
C MET A 1 5.35 63.59 36.68
N ARG A 2 5.55 62.27 36.93
CA ARG A 2 4.96 61.05 36.30
C ARG A 2 5.01 60.96 34.75
N LEU A 3 5.82 60.15 34.07
CA LEU A 3 6.17 58.71 34.16
C LEU A 3 4.97 57.75 34.00
N THR A 4 4.77 57.26 32.77
CA THR A 4 4.08 56.00 32.41
C THR A 4 4.68 55.53 31.07
N LEU A 5 5.69 54.66 31.06
CA LEU A 5 5.63 53.19 30.93
C LEU A 5 4.46 52.67 30.07
N SER A 6 4.79 52.16 28.89
CA SER A 6 3.98 51.13 28.19
C SER A 6 4.95 50.17 27.50
N LEU A 7 5.19 49.07 28.20
CA LEU A 7 6.02 47.93 27.83
C LEU A 7 5.20 47.02 26.90
N ALA A 8 5.45 47.06 25.60
CA ALA A 8 4.88 46.10 24.65
C ALA A 8 5.79 44.87 24.58
N ILE A 9 5.41 43.82 25.30
CA ILE A 9 6.07 42.51 25.27
C ILE A 9 5.71 41.84 23.93
N LEU A 10 6.68 41.81 23.01
CA LEU A 10 6.62 41.03 21.79
C LEU A 10 6.86 39.55 22.14
N LEU A 11 5.79 38.76 22.22
CA LEU A 11 5.85 37.31 22.34
C LEU A 11 6.44 36.72 21.06
N ALA A 12 7.72 36.36 21.11
CA ALA A 12 8.36 35.50 20.12
C ALA A 12 7.76 34.09 20.26
N LEU A 13 6.90 33.70 19.32
CA LEU A 13 6.44 32.33 19.20
C LEU A 13 7.62 31.42 18.82
N PRO A 14 7.85 30.29 19.51
CA PRO A 14 8.85 29.32 19.11
C PRO A 14 8.47 28.76 17.74
N GLY A 15 9.39 28.91 16.79
CA GLY A 15 9.27 28.36 15.44
C GLY A 15 8.96 26.87 15.52
N VAL A 16 7.85 26.48 14.89
CA VAL A 16 7.51 25.09 14.64
C VAL A 16 8.65 24.55 13.76
N ALA A 17 9.49 23.70 14.33
CA ALA A 17 10.47 22.93 13.58
C ALA A 17 9.69 21.95 12.69
N ALA A 18 9.26 22.42 11.52
CA ALA A 18 8.98 21.53 10.42
C ALA A 18 10.31 20.84 10.09
N ALA A 19 10.34 19.52 10.17
CA ALA A 19 11.40 18.73 9.58
C ALA A 19 11.38 19.02 8.07
N GLU A 20 12.14 20.03 7.62
CA GLU A 20 12.45 20.18 6.21
C GLU A 20 13.28 18.95 5.83
N GLU A 21 12.63 17.98 5.19
CA GLU A 21 13.32 17.07 4.29
C GLU A 21 14.25 17.93 3.44
N GLN A 22 15.56 17.78 3.65
CA GLN A 22 16.57 18.63 3.05
C GLN A 22 16.65 18.33 1.55
N CYS A 23 15.71 18.83 0.76
CA CYS A 23 15.71 18.76 -0.70
C CYS A 23 16.53 19.93 -1.25
N LYS A 24 17.85 19.75 -1.34
CA LYS A 24 18.81 20.81 -1.67
C LYS A 24 18.60 21.40 -3.07
N PHE A 25 18.29 20.56 -4.05
CA PHE A 25 17.89 20.97 -5.38
C PHE A 25 16.51 20.41 -5.68
N SER A 26 15.61 21.29 -6.11
CA SER A 26 14.21 20.98 -6.37
C SER A 26 13.76 21.60 -7.68
N GLU A 27 13.06 20.84 -8.50
CA GLU A 27 12.39 21.36 -9.70
C GLU A 27 10.98 20.79 -9.84
N PRO A 28 10.00 21.60 -10.28
CA PRO A 28 8.65 21.11 -10.50
C PRO A 28 8.59 20.10 -11.65
N ARG A 29 7.70 19.11 -11.51
CA ARG A 29 7.35 18.15 -12.55
C ARG A 29 5.84 18.12 -12.67
N SER A 30 5.34 18.06 -13.90
CA SER A 30 3.91 17.94 -14.17
C SER A 30 3.71 17.14 -15.45
N LEU A 31 2.68 16.32 -15.47
CA LEU A 31 2.30 15.53 -16.64
C LEU A 31 0.77 15.38 -16.68
N ASP A 32 0.18 15.73 -17.83
CA ASP A 32 -1.22 15.44 -18.11
C ASP A 32 -1.32 14.04 -18.74
N LEU A 33 -2.11 13.18 -18.11
CA LEU A 33 -2.28 11.79 -18.46
C LEU A 33 -3.21 11.63 -19.67
N GLN A 34 -2.75 10.87 -20.66
CA GLN A 34 -3.52 10.62 -21.89
C GLN A 34 -4.52 9.47 -21.69
N LEU A 35 -5.62 9.75 -20.98
CA LEU A 35 -6.59 8.73 -20.55
C LEU A 35 -7.71 8.41 -21.55
N THR A 36 -7.76 9.09 -22.70
CA THR A 36 -8.82 8.88 -23.69
C THR A 36 -8.82 7.44 -24.24
N GLY A 37 -9.88 6.70 -23.94
CA GLY A 37 -10.06 5.31 -24.34
C GLY A 37 -9.15 4.33 -23.59
N VAL A 38 -8.57 4.73 -22.47
CA VAL A 38 -7.77 3.88 -21.57
C VAL A 38 -8.71 3.19 -20.58
N LYS A 39 -8.48 1.89 -20.34
CA LYS A 39 -9.24 1.11 -19.33
C LYS A 39 -8.45 0.87 -18.05
N SER A 40 -7.12 0.93 -18.15
CA SER A 40 -6.24 0.74 -16.99
C SER A 40 -4.99 1.60 -17.07
N VAL A 41 -4.50 2.04 -15.93
CA VAL A 41 -3.25 2.81 -15.82
C VAL A 41 -2.29 2.03 -14.95
N LEU A 42 -1.05 1.85 -15.38
CA LEU A 42 0.04 1.31 -14.58
C LEU A 42 1.00 2.43 -14.22
N PHE A 43 1.26 2.60 -12.93
CA PHE A 43 2.30 3.50 -12.42
C PHE A 43 3.51 2.68 -12.01
N GLU A 44 4.62 2.87 -12.72
CA GLU A 44 5.94 2.35 -12.35
C GLU A 44 6.61 3.41 -11.46
N VAL A 45 6.51 3.19 -10.15
CA VAL A 45 6.92 4.14 -9.13
C VAL A 45 8.41 4.02 -8.82
N ALA A 46 8.98 2.82 -8.95
CA ALA A 46 10.38 2.54 -8.65
C ALA A 46 10.76 3.03 -7.23
N SER A 47 11.67 4.00 -7.10
CA SER A 47 12.12 4.55 -5.81
C SER A 47 11.59 5.94 -5.51
N ASN A 48 10.43 6.26 -6.06
CA ASN A 48 9.81 7.57 -5.96
C ASN A 48 8.53 7.50 -5.15
N ASP A 49 7.96 8.66 -4.84
CA ASP A 49 6.73 8.76 -4.07
C ASP A 49 5.57 9.23 -4.95
N LEU A 50 4.44 8.56 -4.83
CA LEU A 50 3.25 8.83 -5.63
C LEU A 50 1.98 8.79 -4.79
N HIS A 51 1.30 9.92 -4.69
CA HIS A 51 -0.04 10.02 -4.08
C HIS A 51 -1.11 10.26 -5.15
N LEU A 52 -2.12 9.39 -5.23
CA LEU A 52 -3.24 9.53 -6.15
C LEU A 52 -4.59 9.61 -5.47
N ASP A 53 -5.44 10.51 -5.95
CA ASP A 53 -6.87 10.56 -5.62
C ASP A 53 -7.72 10.19 -6.84
N ALA A 54 -8.54 9.17 -6.70
CA ALA A 54 -9.47 8.78 -7.75
C ALA A 54 -10.82 9.48 -7.56
N SER A 55 -11.27 10.22 -8.58
CA SER A 55 -12.53 10.97 -8.52
C SER A 55 -13.26 10.97 -9.87
N PRO A 56 -14.59 11.23 -9.90
CA PRO A 56 -15.35 11.28 -11.15
C PRO A 56 -14.86 12.38 -12.11
N SER A 57 -14.39 13.50 -11.57
CA SER A 57 -13.82 14.63 -12.31
C SER A 57 -12.29 14.55 -12.43
N GLY A 58 -11.67 13.43 -12.07
CA GLY A 58 -10.22 13.25 -12.11
C GLY A 58 -9.73 13.29 -13.55
N GLY A 59 -9.25 14.45 -14.00
CA GLY A 59 -8.80 14.68 -15.37
C GLY A 59 -7.50 13.98 -15.76
N GLY A 60 -6.90 13.19 -14.86
CA GLY A 60 -5.63 12.53 -15.13
C GLY A 60 -4.49 13.53 -15.12
N LYS A 61 -4.13 14.09 -13.97
CA LYS A 61 -2.99 15.01 -13.87
C LYS A 61 -2.06 14.59 -12.75
N LEU A 62 -0.77 14.57 -13.03
CA LEU A 62 0.30 14.43 -12.04
C LEU A 62 1.05 15.75 -11.93
N SER A 63 1.41 16.13 -10.71
CA SER A 63 2.24 17.28 -10.41
C SER A 63 2.99 17.10 -9.10
N GLY A 64 4.18 17.65 -9.01
CA GLY A 64 4.99 17.58 -7.81
C GLY A 64 6.39 18.09 -8.06
N ARG A 65 7.38 17.50 -7.40
CA ARG A 65 8.77 17.93 -7.44
C ARG A 65 9.73 16.77 -7.67
N ALA A 66 10.79 17.07 -8.42
CA ALA A 66 12.01 16.28 -8.43
C ALA A 66 12.94 16.85 -7.35
N CYS A 67 13.43 15.99 -6.47
CA CYS A 67 14.33 16.33 -5.38
C CYS A 67 15.65 15.60 -5.53
N ALA A 68 16.77 16.32 -5.41
CA ALA A 68 18.09 15.70 -5.54
C ALA A 68 19.18 16.39 -4.71
N ALA A 69 20.21 15.61 -4.37
CA ALA A 69 21.42 16.10 -3.72
C ALA A 69 22.30 16.99 -4.63
N ARG A 70 22.15 16.87 -5.96
CA ARG A 70 22.89 17.62 -6.99
C ARG A 70 21.96 18.05 -8.13
N ALA A 71 22.18 19.27 -8.66
CA ALA A 71 21.37 19.81 -9.76
C ALA A 71 21.40 18.94 -11.03
N GLU A 72 22.50 18.24 -11.31
CA GLU A 72 22.63 17.39 -12.50
C GLU A 72 21.68 16.19 -12.49
N LEU A 73 21.37 15.66 -11.31
CA LEU A 73 20.46 14.53 -11.14
C LEU A 73 18.99 14.91 -11.42
N LEU A 74 18.63 16.20 -11.35
CA LEU A 74 17.27 16.63 -11.67
C LEU A 74 16.88 16.31 -13.12
N LYS A 75 17.86 16.25 -14.03
CA LYS A 75 17.62 15.97 -15.45
C LYS A 75 17.20 14.52 -15.71
N SER A 76 17.61 13.58 -14.86
CA SER A 76 17.21 12.17 -14.98
C SER A 76 15.86 11.89 -14.34
N LEU A 77 15.43 12.73 -13.39
CA LEU A 77 14.14 12.64 -12.70
C LEU A 77 13.00 13.14 -13.60
N THR A 78 12.45 12.23 -14.39
CA THR A 78 11.42 12.53 -15.40
C THR A 78 10.19 11.66 -15.22
N VAL A 79 9.03 12.21 -15.59
CA VAL A 79 7.75 11.50 -15.59
C VAL A 79 7.35 11.32 -17.04
N THR A 80 7.22 10.07 -17.47
CA THR A 80 6.90 9.74 -18.86
C THR A 80 5.66 8.87 -18.93
N GLN A 81 5.03 8.82 -20.09
CA GLN A 81 3.89 7.93 -20.31
C GLN A 81 3.95 7.27 -21.69
N LYS A 82 3.45 6.04 -21.78
CA LYS A 82 3.36 5.26 -23.01
C LYS A 82 2.07 4.46 -23.02
N ARG A 83 1.37 4.49 -24.15
CA ARG A 83 0.19 3.65 -24.36
C ARG A 83 0.59 2.28 -24.90
N VAL A 84 0.05 1.23 -24.29
CA VAL A 84 0.19 -0.18 -24.72
C VAL A 84 -1.22 -0.76 -24.80
N GLY A 85 -1.81 -0.75 -26.00
CA GLY A 85 -3.22 -1.15 -26.18
C GLY A 85 -4.20 -0.21 -25.45
N ASP A 86 -4.99 -0.77 -24.53
CA ASP A 86 -5.91 -0.03 -23.65
C ASP A 86 -5.32 0.31 -22.27
N LYS A 87 -4.02 0.07 -22.08
CA LYS A 87 -3.25 0.40 -20.89
C LYS A 87 -2.40 1.65 -21.12
N LEU A 88 -2.43 2.59 -20.18
CA LEU A 88 -1.44 3.66 -20.09
C LEU A 88 -0.39 3.27 -19.05
N VAL A 89 0.88 3.23 -19.45
CA VAL A 89 2.00 3.04 -18.53
C VAL A 89 2.60 4.41 -18.23
N VAL A 90 2.73 4.76 -16.96
CA VAL A 90 3.31 6.01 -16.48
C VAL A 90 4.54 5.66 -15.65
N SER A 91 5.71 6.09 -16.10
CA SER A 91 6.99 5.73 -15.49
C SER A 91 7.62 6.94 -14.82
N LEU A 92 7.88 6.81 -13.52
CA LEU A 92 8.64 7.78 -12.71
C LEU A 92 10.11 7.37 -12.79
N ASN A 93 10.81 7.92 -13.76
CA ASN A 93 12.18 7.54 -14.07
C ASN A 93 13.15 8.20 -13.09
N ASP A 94 14.07 7.39 -12.58
CA ASP A 94 15.30 7.85 -11.93
C ASP A 94 16.46 7.02 -12.50
N ASP A 95 17.28 7.61 -13.38
CA ASP A 95 18.44 6.93 -14.00
C ASP A 95 19.60 6.86 -12.99
N ARG A 96 19.46 5.95 -12.02
CA ARG A 96 20.50 5.69 -11.03
C ARG A 96 21.57 4.79 -11.63
N ARG A 97 22.57 5.40 -12.26
CA ARG A 97 23.87 4.74 -12.40
C ARG A 97 24.54 4.74 -11.03
N PHE A 98 24.70 3.55 -10.44
CA PHE A 98 25.41 3.27 -9.17
C PHE A 98 26.45 4.35 -8.82
N SER A 99 26.10 5.27 -7.92
CA SER A 99 26.98 6.33 -7.46
C SER A 99 27.23 6.14 -5.97
N PHE A 100 28.46 5.77 -5.62
CA PHE A 100 28.94 5.73 -4.24
C PHE A 100 29.03 7.17 -3.68
N GLY A 101 28.12 7.52 -2.76
CA GLY A 101 28.07 8.81 -2.07
C GLY A 101 26.64 9.23 -1.69
N ASN A 102 26.48 10.23 -0.81
CA ASN A 102 25.18 10.74 -0.37
C ASN A 102 24.45 11.44 -1.53
N SER A 103 23.71 10.67 -2.32
CA SER A 103 23.17 11.06 -3.62
C SER A 103 21.70 10.68 -3.75
N TYR A 104 20.88 11.14 -2.80
CA TYR A 104 19.43 10.99 -2.92
C TYR A 104 18.94 11.72 -4.18
N SER A 105 18.05 11.05 -4.89
CA SER A 105 17.28 11.55 -6.03
C SER A 105 15.95 10.83 -5.97
N TYR A 106 14.85 11.58 -5.99
CA TYR A 106 13.50 11.04 -5.98
C TYR A 106 12.51 12.04 -6.57
N LEU A 107 11.41 11.52 -7.08
CA LEU A 107 10.22 12.27 -7.45
C LEU A 107 9.21 12.15 -6.31
N ASP A 108 8.60 13.26 -5.92
CA ASP A 108 7.44 13.31 -5.02
C ASP A 108 6.30 13.92 -5.82
N LEU A 109 5.37 13.06 -6.25
CA LEU A 109 4.28 13.41 -7.15
C LEU A 109 2.92 13.16 -6.51
N ARG A 110 2.00 14.06 -6.82
CA ARG A 110 0.59 13.95 -6.47
C ARG A 110 -0.27 14.10 -7.69
N GLY A 111 -1.42 13.44 -7.71
CA GLY A 111 -2.29 13.53 -8.86
C GLY A 111 -3.67 12.95 -8.68
N SER A 112 -4.42 12.96 -9.77
CA SER A 112 -5.76 12.39 -9.80
C SER A 112 -5.97 11.52 -11.02
N VAL A 113 -6.85 10.52 -10.85
CA VAL A 113 -7.29 9.62 -11.92
C VAL A 113 -8.81 9.46 -11.87
N PRO A 114 -9.47 9.07 -12.97
CA PRO A 114 -10.88 8.73 -12.94
C PRO A 114 -11.14 7.53 -12.02
N ASN A 115 -12.16 7.63 -11.17
CA ASN A 115 -12.57 6.53 -10.29
C ASN A 115 -13.30 5.37 -10.98
N THR A 116 -13.26 5.31 -12.30
CA THR A 116 -13.79 4.23 -13.13
C THR A 116 -12.70 3.29 -13.65
N LEU A 117 -11.43 3.67 -13.52
CA LEU A 117 -10.30 2.92 -14.06
C LEU A 117 -9.75 1.90 -13.06
N LEU A 118 -9.20 0.81 -13.61
CA LEU A 118 -8.29 -0.04 -12.86
C LEU A 118 -6.93 0.64 -12.75
N VAL A 119 -6.46 0.84 -11.53
CA VAL A 119 -5.12 1.40 -11.28
C VAL A 119 -4.18 0.30 -10.85
N GLN A 120 -3.06 0.18 -11.55
CA GLN A 120 -1.99 -0.77 -11.29
C GLN A 120 -0.77 0.00 -10.77
N PHE A 121 -0.06 -0.57 -9.80
CA PHE A 121 1.17 -0.03 -9.27
C PHE A 121 2.27 -1.10 -9.32
N ASP A 122 3.45 -0.69 -9.76
CA ASP A 122 4.70 -1.39 -9.59
C ASP A 122 5.61 -0.50 -8.73
N VAL A 123 5.71 -0.85 -7.46
CA VAL A 123 6.41 -0.07 -6.42
C VAL A 123 7.72 -0.76 -6.10
N GLY A 124 8.84 -0.07 -6.33
CA GLY A 124 10.17 -0.58 -6.04
C GLY A 124 10.54 -0.39 -4.57
N SER A 125 11.12 0.77 -4.25
CA SER A 125 11.62 1.12 -2.91
C SER A 125 11.10 2.48 -2.41
N GLY A 126 10.25 3.15 -3.17
CA GLY A 126 9.56 4.37 -2.74
C GLY A 126 8.12 4.07 -2.38
N ASP A 127 7.32 5.10 -2.11
CA ASP A 127 6.01 4.92 -1.50
C ASP A 127 4.85 5.26 -2.46
N ALA A 128 3.76 4.52 -2.34
CA ALA A 128 2.55 4.76 -3.13
C ALA A 128 1.30 4.87 -2.25
N GLN A 129 0.46 5.85 -2.56
CA GLN A 129 -0.85 5.98 -1.92
C GLN A 129 -1.93 6.16 -2.98
N ILE A 130 -3.07 5.50 -2.79
CA ILE A 130 -4.27 5.77 -3.57
C ILE A 130 -5.55 5.74 -2.75
N ASN A 131 -6.44 6.68 -3.05
CA ASN A 131 -7.75 6.79 -2.45
C ASN A 131 -8.86 6.74 -3.51
N GLY A 132 -9.96 6.02 -3.24
CA GLY A 132 -11.22 6.16 -3.99
C GLY A 132 -11.31 5.41 -5.32
N ALA A 133 -10.34 4.53 -5.61
CA ALA A 133 -10.26 3.84 -6.88
C ALA A 133 -11.42 2.84 -7.09
N ALA A 134 -11.74 2.53 -8.35
CA ALA A 134 -12.69 1.45 -8.64
C ALA A 134 -12.11 0.08 -8.26
N ALA A 135 -10.86 -0.18 -8.66
CA ALA A 135 -10.12 -1.39 -8.36
C ALA A 135 -8.63 -1.08 -8.42
N VAL A 136 -7.84 -1.83 -7.64
CA VAL A 136 -6.38 -1.65 -7.58
C VAL A 136 -5.66 -2.98 -7.75
N SER A 137 -4.53 -2.96 -8.46
CA SER A 137 -3.56 -4.05 -8.44
C SER A 137 -2.19 -3.49 -8.04
N ALA A 138 -1.54 -4.07 -7.04
CA ALA A 138 -0.26 -3.60 -6.54
C ALA A 138 0.77 -4.74 -6.54
N ASP A 139 1.92 -4.52 -7.15
CA ASP A 139 3.15 -5.29 -6.91
C ASP A 139 4.11 -4.37 -6.16
N VAL A 140 4.42 -4.73 -4.92
CA VAL A 140 5.20 -3.91 -3.99
C VAL A 140 6.47 -4.65 -3.63
N GLY A 141 7.61 -4.03 -3.93
CA GLY A 141 8.95 -4.52 -3.65
C GLY A 141 9.32 -4.33 -2.18
N SER A 142 10.06 -3.26 -1.89
CA SER A 142 10.60 -2.92 -0.56
C SER A 142 10.14 -1.57 -0.02
N GLY A 143 9.39 -0.80 -0.79
CA GLY A 143 8.73 0.42 -0.31
C GLY A 143 7.31 0.14 0.18
N ASP A 144 6.59 1.18 0.56
CA ASP A 144 5.30 1.04 1.22
C ASP A 144 4.12 1.41 0.32
N MET A 145 2.96 0.81 0.59
CA MET A 145 1.75 1.14 -0.13
C MET A 145 0.51 1.26 0.76
N THR A 146 -0.22 2.36 0.60
CA THR A 146 -1.51 2.58 1.25
C THR A 146 -2.65 2.66 0.22
N ILE A 147 -3.66 1.79 0.36
CA ILE A 147 -4.86 1.77 -0.50
C ILE A 147 -6.10 1.96 0.36
N ARG A 148 -6.89 2.99 0.07
CA ARG A 148 -8.10 3.33 0.84
C ARG A 148 -9.34 3.48 -0.04
N HIS A 149 -10.50 3.15 0.51
CA HIS A 149 -11.82 3.44 -0.06
C HIS A 149 -12.00 2.91 -1.49
N THR A 150 -11.60 1.65 -1.72
CA THR A 150 -11.71 1.02 -3.04
C THR A 150 -12.98 0.21 -3.13
N LYS A 151 -13.92 0.64 -4.00
CA LYS A 151 -15.24 0.01 -4.12
C LYS A 151 -15.20 -1.44 -4.58
N GLY A 152 -14.22 -1.77 -5.43
CA GLY A 152 -14.05 -3.08 -6.02
C GLY A 152 -12.96 -3.91 -5.35
N ARG A 153 -12.36 -4.78 -6.15
CA ARG A 153 -11.31 -5.69 -5.70
C ARG A 153 -9.96 -4.98 -5.65
N VAL A 154 -9.21 -5.23 -4.58
CA VAL A 154 -7.76 -5.00 -4.52
C VAL A 154 -7.03 -6.32 -4.71
N THR A 155 -6.06 -6.33 -5.64
CA THR A 155 -5.09 -7.41 -5.80
C THR A 155 -3.73 -6.94 -5.35
N ALA A 156 -3.03 -7.69 -4.49
CA ALA A 156 -1.73 -7.29 -3.97
C ALA A 156 -0.70 -8.43 -4.03
N LYS A 157 0.56 -8.07 -4.29
CA LYS A 157 1.73 -8.91 -4.10
C LYS A 157 2.77 -8.08 -3.35
N VAL A 158 3.29 -8.62 -2.26
CA VAL A 158 4.18 -7.90 -1.35
C VAL A 158 5.50 -8.65 -1.23
N GLY A 159 6.60 -7.95 -1.46
CA GLY A 159 7.96 -8.43 -1.27
C GLY A 159 8.39 -8.30 0.19
N SER A 160 9.13 -7.23 0.47
CA SER A 160 9.74 -6.92 1.77
C SER A 160 9.27 -5.60 2.39
N GLY A 161 8.44 -4.81 1.69
CA GLY A 161 7.86 -3.58 2.22
C GLY A 161 6.47 -3.80 2.80
N ASP A 162 5.79 -2.72 3.21
CA ASP A 162 4.54 -2.80 3.96
C ASP A 162 3.33 -2.33 3.14
N VAL A 163 2.21 -3.04 3.27
CA VAL A 163 0.96 -2.69 2.58
C VAL A 163 -0.20 -2.53 3.56
N GLU A 164 -0.72 -1.32 3.66
CA GLU A 164 -1.93 -1.00 4.42
C GLU A 164 -3.15 -0.82 3.50
N LEU A 165 -4.19 -1.61 3.77
CA LEU A 165 -5.43 -1.63 3.01
C LEU A 165 -6.61 -1.33 3.93
N GLU A 166 -7.50 -0.43 3.52
CA GLU A 166 -8.66 -0.03 4.32
C GLU A 166 -9.88 0.24 3.44
N ASP A 167 -11.05 -0.22 3.89
CA ASP A 167 -12.34 0.00 3.24
C ASP A 167 -12.34 -0.48 1.77
N LEU A 168 -12.36 -1.80 1.62
CA LEU A 168 -12.24 -2.47 0.32
C LEU A 168 -13.47 -3.33 0.00
N GLY A 169 -13.87 -3.38 -1.28
CA GLY A 169 -14.93 -4.27 -1.74
C GLY A 169 -14.57 -5.76 -1.64
N ALA A 170 -13.36 -6.15 -2.05
CA ALA A 170 -12.84 -7.51 -1.90
C ALA A 170 -11.31 -7.51 -1.94
N LEU A 171 -10.68 -8.56 -1.39
CA LEU A 171 -9.21 -8.66 -1.33
C LEU A 171 -8.70 -9.95 -1.96
N ARG A 172 -7.65 -9.85 -2.78
CA ARG A 172 -6.87 -10.99 -3.28
C ARG A 172 -5.37 -10.71 -3.14
N VAL A 173 -4.72 -11.41 -2.22
CA VAL A 173 -3.27 -11.35 -2.02
C VAL A 173 -2.63 -12.55 -2.69
N LEU A 174 -1.74 -12.30 -3.66
CA LEU A 174 -1.06 -13.34 -4.43
C LEU A 174 0.10 -13.95 -3.65
N ALA A 175 0.88 -13.12 -2.96
CA ALA A 175 1.97 -13.55 -2.10
C ALA A 175 2.35 -12.41 -1.15
N VAL A 176 2.78 -12.79 0.05
CA VAL A 176 3.51 -11.92 0.99
C VAL A 176 4.86 -12.60 1.27
N GLY A 177 5.95 -11.90 0.94
CA GLY A 177 7.31 -12.36 1.12
C GLY A 177 7.74 -12.24 2.58
N SER A 178 8.56 -11.23 2.86
CA SER A 178 9.10 -10.94 4.19
C SER A 178 8.56 -9.64 4.81
N GLY A 179 7.81 -8.83 4.03
CA GLY A 179 7.16 -7.62 4.52
C GLY A 179 5.75 -7.89 5.04
N ASP A 180 5.03 -6.85 5.44
CA ASP A 180 3.75 -6.99 6.12
C ASP A 180 2.56 -6.54 5.26
N LEU A 181 1.43 -7.23 5.43
CA LEU A 181 0.15 -6.82 4.85
C LEU A 181 -0.91 -6.69 5.92
N LYS A 182 -1.59 -5.55 5.93
CA LYS A 182 -2.64 -5.26 6.89
C LYS A 182 -3.87 -4.77 6.18
N ALA A 183 -4.95 -5.55 6.24
CA ALA A 183 -6.22 -5.19 5.66
C ALA A 183 -7.30 -5.00 6.74
N ARG A 184 -8.01 -3.88 6.65
CA ARG A 184 -9.15 -3.56 7.50
C ARG A 184 -10.40 -3.32 6.65
N GLU A 185 -11.55 -3.74 7.18
CA GLU A 185 -12.86 -3.44 6.61
C GLU A 185 -12.99 -3.90 5.15
N VAL A 186 -12.95 -5.23 4.97
CA VAL A 186 -13.19 -5.86 3.66
C VAL A 186 -14.66 -6.27 3.59
N HIS A 187 -15.43 -5.59 2.74
CA HIS A 187 -16.89 -5.80 2.60
C HIS A 187 -17.27 -7.10 1.91
N GLY A 188 -16.31 -7.76 1.26
CA GLY A 188 -16.48 -9.01 0.55
C GLY A 188 -15.53 -10.10 1.06
N ALA A 189 -15.21 -11.03 0.17
CA ALA A 189 -14.27 -12.11 0.48
C ALA A 189 -12.81 -11.62 0.45
N ALA A 190 -11.97 -12.29 1.25
CA ALA A 190 -10.52 -12.13 1.22
C ALA A 190 -9.85 -13.46 0.88
N GLU A 191 -8.94 -13.44 -0.10
CA GLU A 191 -8.12 -14.59 -0.47
C GLU A 191 -6.64 -14.24 -0.30
N VAL A 192 -5.86 -15.09 0.37
CA VAL A 192 -4.40 -14.97 0.47
C VAL A 192 -3.79 -16.28 0.01
N ALA A 193 -3.10 -16.28 -1.12
CA ALA A 193 -2.58 -17.52 -1.69
C ALA A 193 -1.35 -18.04 -0.94
N LYS A 194 -0.41 -17.17 -0.56
CA LYS A 194 0.81 -17.57 0.16
C LYS A 194 1.33 -16.47 1.08
N VAL A 195 1.74 -16.87 2.27
CA VAL A 195 2.53 -16.08 3.21
C VAL A 195 3.84 -16.82 3.43
N GLN A 196 4.98 -16.18 3.18
CA GLN A 196 6.28 -16.82 3.31
C GLN A 196 6.84 -16.62 4.72
N SER A 197 7.38 -15.44 5.03
CA SER A 197 8.02 -15.12 6.32
C SER A 197 7.51 -13.83 6.95
N GLY A 198 6.78 -13.00 6.21
CA GLY A 198 6.18 -11.77 6.72
C GLY A 198 4.85 -11.98 7.45
N GLU A 199 4.19 -10.88 7.81
CA GLU A 199 2.93 -10.91 8.55
C GLU A 199 1.72 -10.57 7.69
N VAL A 200 0.59 -11.23 7.93
CA VAL A 200 -0.72 -10.84 7.38
C VAL A 200 -1.74 -10.63 8.49
N LYS A 201 -2.24 -9.40 8.62
CA LYS A 201 -3.30 -9.02 9.54
C LYS A 201 -4.59 -8.71 8.76
N LEU A 202 -5.64 -9.51 8.97
CA LEU A 202 -6.98 -9.28 8.40
C LEU A 202 -7.97 -8.96 9.52
N HIS A 203 -8.58 -7.77 9.48
CA HIS A 203 -9.53 -7.32 10.51
C HIS A 203 -10.84 -6.81 9.91
N GLY A 204 -11.97 -7.38 10.31
CA GLY A 204 -13.28 -6.94 9.84
C GLY A 204 -13.52 -7.37 8.39
N VAL A 205 -13.80 -8.67 8.18
CA VAL A 205 -14.10 -9.23 6.85
C VAL A 205 -15.54 -9.71 6.83
N ALA A 206 -16.36 -9.11 5.95
CA ALA A 206 -17.78 -9.45 5.83
C ALA A 206 -18.03 -10.73 5.02
N GLY A 207 -17.11 -11.12 4.15
CA GLY A 207 -17.19 -12.37 3.40
C GLY A 207 -16.41 -13.52 4.02
N ASN A 208 -16.17 -14.54 3.19
CA ASN A 208 -15.32 -15.67 3.53
C ASN A 208 -13.84 -15.31 3.39
N ILE A 209 -13.00 -15.94 4.21
CA ILE A 209 -11.55 -15.90 4.08
C ILE A 209 -11.04 -17.25 3.57
N LYS A 210 -10.17 -17.19 2.55
CA LYS A 210 -9.41 -18.35 2.09
C LYS A 210 -7.91 -18.04 2.17
N ILE A 211 -7.17 -18.85 2.92
CA ILE A 211 -5.71 -18.81 2.99
C ILE A 211 -5.16 -20.11 2.38
N GLY A 212 -4.21 -20.00 1.44
CA GLY A 212 -3.50 -21.15 0.88
C GLY A 212 -2.44 -21.66 1.86
N THR A 213 -1.20 -21.23 1.68
CA THR A 213 -0.08 -21.67 2.51
C THR A 213 0.46 -20.57 3.40
N ILE A 214 0.57 -20.86 4.69
CA ILE A 214 1.35 -20.09 5.66
C ILE A 214 2.68 -20.82 5.86
N GLY A 215 3.78 -20.18 5.49
CA GLY A 215 5.14 -20.69 5.60
C GLY A 215 5.65 -20.58 7.04
N SER A 216 6.64 -19.71 7.24
CA SER A 216 7.22 -19.36 8.54
C SER A 216 6.72 -18.02 9.09
N GLY A 217 5.94 -17.28 8.30
CA GLY A 217 5.33 -16.01 8.70
C GLY A 217 4.04 -16.20 9.49
N ASP A 218 3.47 -15.08 9.93
CA ASP A 218 2.34 -15.08 10.85
C ASP A 218 1.07 -14.54 10.19
N VAL A 219 -0.06 -15.13 10.52
CA VAL A 219 -1.38 -14.69 10.05
C VAL A 219 -2.30 -14.46 11.23
N ASP A 220 -2.84 -13.26 11.34
CA ASP A 220 -3.80 -12.86 12.34
C ASP A 220 -5.13 -12.45 11.68
N ILE A 221 -6.19 -13.20 11.97
CA ILE A 221 -7.53 -13.03 11.39
C ILE A 221 -8.52 -12.72 12.50
N ARG A 222 -9.27 -11.62 12.33
CA ARG A 222 -10.14 -11.10 13.37
C ARG A 222 -11.44 -10.55 12.82
N ASP A 223 -12.54 -10.82 13.51
CA ASP A 223 -13.87 -10.29 13.19
C ASP A 223 -14.31 -10.64 11.75
N VAL A 224 -14.67 -11.92 11.58
CA VAL A 224 -15.06 -12.48 10.29
C VAL A 224 -16.52 -12.89 10.32
N GLN A 225 -17.28 -12.44 9.34
CA GLN A 225 -18.70 -12.76 9.23
C GLN A 225 -18.96 -14.07 8.50
N GLY A 226 -18.11 -14.39 7.52
CA GLY A 226 -18.15 -15.66 6.81
C GLY A 226 -17.31 -16.76 7.45
N ASN A 227 -16.97 -17.75 6.61
CA ASN A 227 -16.13 -18.88 6.96
C ASN A 227 -14.65 -18.56 6.75
N VAL A 228 -13.78 -19.21 7.53
CA VAL A 228 -12.33 -19.15 7.38
C VAL A 228 -11.81 -20.53 6.96
N ASN A 229 -11.17 -20.60 5.80
CA ASN A 229 -10.55 -21.82 5.27
C ASN A 229 -9.04 -21.62 5.09
N VAL A 230 -8.23 -22.45 5.73
CA VAL A 230 -6.76 -22.43 5.62
C VAL A 230 -6.29 -23.78 5.07
N GLU A 231 -5.56 -23.79 3.95
CA GLU A 231 -5.11 -25.03 3.33
C GLU A 231 -3.94 -25.65 4.10
N SER A 232 -2.94 -24.87 4.50
CA SER A 232 -1.81 -25.40 5.27
C SER A 232 -1.09 -24.34 6.11
N VAL A 233 -0.77 -24.69 7.34
CA VAL A 233 0.19 -23.98 8.21
C VAL A 233 1.46 -24.82 8.30
N ALA A 234 2.60 -24.29 7.87
CA ALA A 234 3.88 -25.00 7.94
C ALA A 234 4.54 -24.82 9.30
N SER A 235 5.31 -23.75 9.49
CA SER A 235 6.10 -23.49 10.72
C SER A 235 5.81 -22.14 11.37
N GLY A 236 5.03 -21.27 10.73
CA GLY A 236 4.60 -19.98 11.29
C GLY A 236 3.37 -20.10 12.18
N ALA A 237 2.82 -18.96 12.62
CA ALA A 237 1.65 -18.92 13.48
C ALA A 237 0.36 -18.52 12.74
N LEU A 238 -0.75 -19.13 13.14
CA LEU A 238 -2.09 -18.73 12.74
C LEU A 238 -2.90 -18.39 13.99
N ASN A 239 -3.30 -17.12 14.11
CA ASN A 239 -4.19 -16.64 15.15
C ASN A 239 -5.55 -16.27 14.53
N VAL A 240 -6.62 -16.92 14.96
CA VAL A 240 -7.98 -16.65 14.46
C VAL A 240 -8.90 -16.35 15.63
N ARG A 241 -9.56 -15.18 15.60
CA ARG A 241 -10.54 -14.80 16.62
C ARG A 241 -11.82 -14.19 16.05
N LYS A 242 -12.95 -14.45 16.73
CA LYS A 242 -14.27 -13.85 16.42
C LYS A 242 -14.72 -14.18 15.00
N VAL A 243 -15.04 -15.45 14.76
CA VAL A 243 -15.56 -15.93 13.47
C VAL A 243 -17.03 -16.31 13.65
N ARG A 244 -17.93 -15.73 12.86
CA ARG A 244 -19.37 -16.10 12.89
C ARG A 244 -19.65 -17.39 12.14
N GLY A 245 -18.92 -17.67 11.07
CA GLY A 245 -19.01 -18.92 10.31
C GLY A 245 -18.17 -20.06 10.87
N ASP A 246 -17.86 -21.02 9.99
CA ASP A 246 -16.99 -22.16 10.26
C ASP A 246 -15.51 -21.80 10.12
N LEU A 247 -14.65 -22.47 10.88
CA LEU A 247 -13.20 -22.47 10.70
C LEU A 247 -12.72 -23.87 10.33
N ASN A 248 -12.00 -23.98 9.21
CA ASN A 248 -11.35 -25.21 8.78
C ASN A 248 -9.87 -24.97 8.44
N VAL A 249 -8.99 -25.73 9.07
CA VAL A 249 -7.58 -25.84 8.72
C VAL A 249 -7.32 -27.25 8.20
N ALA A 250 -6.86 -27.38 6.95
CA ALA A 250 -6.71 -28.71 6.35
C ALA A 250 -5.41 -29.41 6.77
N ARG A 251 -4.31 -28.68 6.95
CA ARG A 251 -3.00 -29.25 7.31
C ARG A 251 -2.26 -28.37 8.31
N LYS A 252 -1.65 -29.00 9.31
CA LYS A 252 -0.76 -28.37 10.29
C LYS A 252 0.59 -29.08 10.26
N GLY A 253 1.67 -28.31 10.13
CA GLY A 253 3.05 -28.74 10.28
C GLY A 253 3.51 -28.57 11.73
N SER A 254 4.64 -27.91 11.93
CA SER A 254 5.21 -27.60 13.25
C SER A 254 4.81 -26.22 13.80
N GLY A 255 4.04 -25.44 13.03
CA GLY A 255 3.59 -24.11 13.41
C GLY A 255 2.47 -24.12 14.44
N ASP A 256 2.18 -22.96 15.00
CA ASP A 256 1.18 -22.79 16.05
C ASP A 256 -0.16 -22.34 15.48
N ILE A 257 -1.26 -22.84 16.06
CA ILE A 257 -2.61 -22.45 15.68
C ILE A 257 -3.37 -22.12 16.95
N SER A 258 -3.75 -20.85 17.10
CA SER A 258 -4.59 -20.36 18.20
C SER A 258 -5.93 -19.92 17.65
N VAL A 259 -7.01 -20.47 18.21
CA VAL A 259 -8.38 -20.20 17.78
C VAL A 259 -9.23 -19.85 18.99
N SER A 260 -9.98 -18.75 18.88
CA SER A 260 -10.97 -18.36 19.89
C SER A 260 -12.22 -17.75 19.27
N ASP A 261 -13.34 -17.80 20.00
CA ASP A 261 -14.60 -17.16 19.63
C ASP A 261 -15.11 -17.51 18.21
N VAL A 262 -15.15 -18.81 17.88
CA VAL A 262 -15.79 -19.32 16.65
C VAL A 262 -17.21 -19.75 16.98
N THR A 263 -18.19 -19.18 16.28
CA THR A 263 -19.61 -19.50 16.47
C THR A 263 -20.02 -20.77 15.73
N GLY A 264 -19.46 -20.99 14.53
CA GLY A 264 -19.67 -22.21 13.76
C GLY A 264 -18.80 -23.38 14.22
N SER A 265 -18.67 -24.37 13.35
CA SER A 265 -17.81 -25.53 13.60
C SER A 265 -16.33 -25.17 13.47
N THR A 266 -15.50 -25.80 14.30
CA THR A 266 -14.03 -25.67 14.25
C THR A 266 -13.42 -27.02 13.89
N ARG A 267 -12.65 -27.06 12.79
CA ARG A 267 -11.85 -28.21 12.39
C ARG A 267 -10.39 -27.79 12.27
N VAL A 268 -9.58 -28.22 13.23
CA VAL A 268 -8.12 -28.01 13.24
C VAL A 268 -7.44 -29.36 13.48
N PRO A 269 -6.37 -29.72 12.76
CA PRO A 269 -5.63 -30.96 13.00
C PRO A 269 -5.03 -30.97 14.40
N ALA A 270 -5.08 -32.11 15.09
CA ALA A 270 -4.43 -32.29 16.38
C ALA A 270 -2.89 -32.24 16.26
N ASP A 271 -2.23 -31.83 17.34
CA ASP A 271 -0.79 -32.02 17.51
C ASP A 271 -0.45 -33.51 17.46
N LYS A 272 0.59 -33.87 16.72
CA LYS A 272 1.11 -35.24 16.68
C LYS A 272 2.09 -35.49 17.82
#